data_AF-T0DP34-F1
#
_entry.id   AF-T0DP34-F1
#
_cell.length_a   1.000
_cell.length_b   1.000
_cell.length_c   1.000
_cell.angle_alpha   90.00
_cell.angle_beta   90.00
_cell.angle_gamma   90.00
#
_symmetry.space_group_name_H-M   'P 1'
#
loop_
_entity.id
_entity.type
_entity.pdbx_description
1 polymer ?
#
loop_
_entity_poly.entity_id
_entity_poly.type
_entity_poly.pdbx_seq_one_letter_code
_entity_poly.pdbx_strand_id
1 'polypeptide(L)'
;MIAFHMIYGLLLILLDIVVTVWEISTRSGAPKGLRGAAIGLMDLQIIIGIITWITAKPAASFVWHPIFMVVAIIIAHIFTSRRRSKGTRVTGWVITDVLLILGAALFHG
;
A
#
# COMPACT_ATOMS: atom_id res chain seq x y z
N MET A 1 -2.17 -11.14 16.71
CA MET A 1 -2.37 -10.96 15.25
C MET A 1 -2.74 -9.54 14.87
N ILE A 2 -3.77 -8.92 15.47
CA ILE A 2 -4.18 -7.54 15.15
C ILE A 2 -3.02 -6.53 15.31
N ALA A 3 -2.35 -6.50 16.47
CA ALA A 3 -1.25 -5.54 16.71
C ALA A 3 -0.11 -5.67 15.71
N PHE A 4 0.23 -6.91 15.33
CA PHE A 4 1.24 -7.18 14.31
C PHE A 4 0.82 -6.63 12.94
N HIS A 5 -0.41 -6.90 12.50
CA HIS A 5 -0.95 -6.38 11.24
C HIS A 5 -0.97 -4.84 11.20
N MET A 6 -1.33 -4.19 12.31
CA MET A 6 -1.35 -2.73 12.41
C MET A 6 0.06 -2.13 12.30
N ILE A 7 1.02 -2.64 13.10
CA ILE A 7 2.40 -2.12 13.09
C ILE A 7 3.04 -2.35 11.72
N TYR A 8 2.89 -3.55 11.16
CA TYR A 8 3.41 -3.86 9.83
C TYR A 8 2.78 -2.97 8.74
N GLY A 9 1.48 -2.70 8.84
CA GLY A 9 0.78 -1.78 7.94
C GLY A 9 1.30 -0.35 8.02
N LEU A 10 1.52 0.17 9.23
CA LEU A 10 2.08 1.51 9.43
C LEU A 10 3.49 1.63 8.82
N LEU A 11 4.35 0.64 9.07
CA LEU A 11 5.70 0.61 8.50
C LEU A 11 5.66 0.59 6.96
N LEU A 12 4.68 -0.10 6.38
CA LEU A 12 4.51 -0.13 4.93
C LEU A 12 4.04 1.19 4.34
N ILE A 13 3.11 1.88 5.00
CA ILE A 13 2.70 3.23 4.57
C ILE A 13 3.92 4.17 4.57
N LEU A 14 4.75 4.12 5.62
CA LEU A 14 5.97 4.91 5.67
C LEU A 14 6.96 4.53 4.55
N LEU A 15 7.11 3.24 4.24
CA LEU A 15 7.92 2.79 3.12
C LEU A 15 7.36 3.28 1.78
N ASP A 16 6.05 3.22 1.57
CA ASP A 16 5.39 3.68 0.34
C ASP A 16 5.63 5.18 0.13
N ILE A 17 5.45 5.99 1.18
CA ILE A 17 5.76 7.43 1.16
C ILE A 17 7.23 7.68 0.79
N VAL A 18 8.17 6.91 1.35
CA VAL A 18 9.59 7.02 0.99
C VAL A 18 9.82 6.71 -0.49
N VAL A 19 9.15 5.68 -1.03
CA VAL A 19 9.22 5.33 -2.46
C VAL A 19 8.64 6.45 -3.31
N THR A 20 7.50 7.03 -2.92
CA THR A 20 6.85 8.16 -3.59
C THR A 20 7.76 9.37 -3.63
N VAL A 21 8.32 9.78 -2.48
CA VAL A 21 9.27 10.90 -2.38
C VAL A 21 10.50 10.65 -3.25
N TRP A 22 11.03 9.42 -3.28
CA TRP A 22 12.15 9.06 -4.15
C TRP A 22 11.78 9.17 -5.64
N GLU A 23 10.61 8.66 -6.02
CA GLU A 23 10.13 8.71 -7.40
C GLU A 23 9.98 10.17 -7.88
N ILE A 24 9.51 11.06 -7.01
CA ILE A 24 9.37 12.50 -7.29
C ILE A 24 10.75 13.17 -7.41
N SER A 25 11.59 13.01 -6.38
CA SER A 25 12.84 13.77 -6.20
C SER A 25 13.96 13.41 -7.18
N THR A 26 13.93 12.22 -7.78
CA THR A 26 14.99 11.75 -8.68
C THR A 26 14.58 11.80 -10.15
N ARG A 27 15.53 12.09 -11.05
CA ARG A 27 15.25 12.10 -12.51
C ARG A 27 14.85 10.72 -13.04
N SER A 28 15.48 9.67 -12.54
CA SER A 28 15.26 8.28 -12.96
C SER A 28 14.07 7.59 -12.27
N GLY A 29 13.56 8.16 -11.17
CA GLY A 29 12.60 7.50 -10.29
C GLY A 29 13.24 6.47 -9.36
N ALA A 30 12.40 5.78 -8.59
CA ALA A 30 12.83 4.81 -7.58
C ALA A 30 13.51 3.56 -8.20
N PRO A 31 14.57 3.03 -7.56
CA PRO A 31 15.25 1.82 -8.00
C PRO A 31 14.28 0.64 -8.19
N LYS A 32 14.60 -0.26 -9.14
CA LYS A 32 13.73 -1.42 -9.44
C LYS A 32 13.51 -2.29 -8.20
N GLY A 33 14.58 -2.54 -7.46
CA GLY A 33 14.54 -3.34 -6.24
C GLY A 33 13.64 -2.72 -5.17
N LEU A 34 13.79 -1.42 -4.92
CA LEU A 34 12.99 -0.70 -3.92
C LEU A 34 11.49 -0.75 -4.25
N ARG A 35 11.10 -0.45 -5.51
CA ARG A 35 9.69 -0.54 -5.93
C ARG A 35 9.15 -1.97 -5.83
N GLY A 36 9.93 -2.95 -6.28
CA GLY A 36 9.53 -4.36 -6.22
C GLY A 36 9.36 -4.85 -4.78
N ALA A 37 10.25 -4.43 -3.87
CA ALA A 37 10.14 -4.72 -2.45
C ALA A 37 8.90 -4.08 -1.84
N ALA A 38 8.63 -2.80 -2.10
CA ALA A 38 7.44 -2.11 -1.60
C ALA A 38 6.16 -2.84 -2.03
N ILE A 39 6.03 -3.17 -3.33
CA ILE A 39 4.88 -3.91 -3.86
C ILE A 39 4.75 -5.30 -3.22
N GLY A 40 5.82 -6.09 -3.17
CA GLY A 40 5.77 -7.42 -2.58
C GLY A 40 5.47 -7.42 -1.08
N LEU A 41 5.94 -6.41 -0.35
CA LEU A 41 5.61 -6.26 1.07
C LEU A 41 4.15 -5.82 1.26
N MET A 42 3.60 -4.99 0.37
CA MET A 42 2.16 -4.70 0.33
C MET A 42 1.33 -5.96 0.08
N ASP A 43 1.76 -6.85 -0.83
CA ASP A 43 1.07 -8.13 -1.09
C ASP A 43 1.03 -8.97 0.19
N LEU A 44 2.15 -9.03 0.90
CA LEU A 44 2.22 -9.72 2.18
C LEU A 44 1.29 -9.10 3.23
N GLN A 45 1.12 -7.77 3.24
CA GLN A 45 0.18 -7.10 4.14
C GLN A 45 -1.27 -7.48 3.87
N ILE A 46 -1.66 -7.62 2.60
CA ILE A 46 -3.00 -8.09 2.24
C ILE A 46 -3.21 -9.51 2.78
N ILE A 47 -2.23 -10.40 2.61
CA ILE A 47 -2.30 -11.77 3.13
C ILE A 47 -2.42 -11.78 4.67
N ILE A 48 -1.59 -10.99 5.36
CA ILE A 48 -1.66 -10.84 6.83
C ILE A 48 -3.02 -10.27 7.25
N GLY A 49 -3.57 -9.32 6.48
CA GLY A 49 -4.91 -8.75 6.70
C GLY A 49 -6.00 -9.80 6.59
N ILE A 50 -5.96 -10.67 5.58
CA ILE A 50 -6.91 -11.79 5.42
C ILE A 50 -6.80 -12.76 6.60
N ILE A 51 -5.58 -13.15 6.99
CA ILE A 51 -5.35 -14.02 8.16
C ILE A 51 -5.91 -13.37 9.43
N THR A 52 -5.68 -12.07 9.60
CA THR A 52 -6.19 -11.30 10.74
C THR A 52 -7.71 -11.26 10.73
N TRP A 53 -8.34 -11.06 9.58
CA TRP A 53 -9.79 -11.07 9.43
C TRP A 53 -10.42 -12.41 9.82
N ILE A 54 -9.86 -13.52 9.33
CA ILE A 54 -10.33 -14.89 9.64
C ILE A 54 -10.19 -15.19 11.14
N THR A 55 -9.05 -14.81 11.73
CA THR A 55 -8.73 -15.15 13.13
C THR A 55 -9.43 -14.25 14.14
N ALA A 56 -9.62 -12.97 13.83
CA ALA A 56 -10.20 -11.99 14.74
C ALA A 56 -11.71 -11.79 14.56
N LYS A 57 -12.31 -12.23 13.45
CA LYS A 57 -13.74 -12.08 13.11
C LYS A 57 -14.26 -10.65 13.36
N PRO A 58 -13.67 -9.63 12.71
CA PRO A 58 -14.06 -8.24 12.97
C PRO A 58 -15.48 -7.93 12.49
N ALA A 59 -16.05 -6.85 13.02
CA ALA A 59 -17.42 -6.43 12.76
C ALA A 59 -17.69 -6.16 11.26
N ALA A 60 -18.96 -6.24 10.85
CA ALA A 60 -19.38 -6.04 9.46
C ALA A 60 -19.05 -4.64 8.88
N SER A 61 -18.82 -3.63 9.73
CA SER A 61 -18.32 -2.30 9.32
C SER A 61 -16.91 -2.34 8.73
N PHE A 62 -16.18 -3.44 8.90
CA PHE A 62 -14.81 -3.65 8.42
C PHE A 62 -14.71 -3.87 6.89
N VAL A 63 -15.81 -3.86 6.13
CA VAL A 63 -15.78 -4.17 4.68
C VAL A 63 -15.02 -3.11 3.87
N TRP A 64 -15.03 -1.84 4.28
CA TRP A 64 -14.39 -0.77 3.51
C TRP A 64 -12.86 -0.86 3.54
N HIS A 65 -12.27 -1.11 4.70
CA HIS A 65 -10.81 -1.23 4.86
C HIS A 65 -10.15 -2.16 3.83
N PRO A 66 -10.51 -3.45 3.69
CA PRO A 66 -9.89 -4.35 2.73
C PRO A 66 -10.16 -3.95 1.27
N ILE A 67 -11.30 -3.30 0.97
CA ILE A 67 -11.57 -2.77 -0.39
C ILE A 67 -10.53 -1.71 -0.74
N PHE A 68 -10.30 -0.72 0.13
CA PHE A 68 -9.29 0.32 -0.11
C PHE A 68 -7.89 -0.29 -0.28
N MET A 69 -7.53 -1.28 0.54
CA MET A 69 -6.22 -1.95 0.46
C MET A 69 -6.03 -2.70 -0.86
N VAL A 70 -7.05 -3.44 -1.31
CA VAL A 70 -6.99 -4.15 -2.61
C VAL A 70 -6.96 -3.18 -3.78
N VAL A 71 -7.72 -2.09 -3.74
CA VAL A 71 -7.66 -1.09 -4.81
C VAL A 71 -6.28 -0.43 -4.84
N ALA A 72 -5.72 -0.07 -3.68
CA ALA A 72 -4.37 0.50 -3.58
C ALA A 72 -3.32 -0.40 -4.25
N ILE A 73 -3.34 -1.70 -3.95
CA ILE A 73 -2.33 -2.62 -4.49
C ILE A 73 -2.48 -2.86 -6.00
N ILE A 74 -3.71 -2.84 -6.51
CA ILE A 74 -3.99 -2.91 -7.95
C ILE A 74 -3.43 -1.67 -8.65
N ILE A 75 -3.67 -0.48 -8.09
CA ILE A 75 -3.10 0.77 -8.63
C ILE A 75 -1.57 0.71 -8.61
N ALA A 76 -0.97 0.30 -7.49
CA ALA A 76 0.46 0.16 -7.37
C ALA A 76 1.04 -0.75 -8.48
N HIS A 77 0.47 -1.92 -8.69
CA HIS A 77 0.92 -2.85 -9.74
C HIS A 77 0.82 -2.30 -11.16
N ILE A 78 -0.28 -1.62 -11.50
CA ILE A 78 -0.58 -1.18 -12.86
C ILE A 78 0.23 0.08 -13.22
N PHE A 79 0.27 1.05 -12.30
CA PHE A 79 0.73 2.40 -12.60
C PHE A 79 2.21 2.60 -12.29
N THR A 80 2.82 1.84 -11.37
CA THR A 80 4.22 2.05 -10.94
C THR A 80 5.25 1.24 -11.77
N SER A 81 4.78 0.51 -12.78
CA SER A 81 5.64 -0.25 -13.70
C SER A 81 6.60 0.66 -14.48
N ARG A 82 7.85 0.20 -14.71
CA ARG A 82 8.86 0.95 -15.49
C ARG A 82 8.47 1.20 -16.95
N ARG A 83 7.51 0.45 -17.48
CA ARG A 83 6.97 0.68 -18.82
C ARG A 83 6.15 1.97 -18.90
N ARG A 84 5.75 2.55 -17.77
CA ARG A 84 4.99 3.79 -17.68
C ARG A 84 5.91 5.02 -17.63
N SER A 85 5.38 6.16 -18.08
CA SER A 85 6.06 7.45 -17.96
C SER A 85 6.29 7.80 -16.49
N LYS A 86 7.27 8.68 -16.20
CA LYS A 86 7.54 9.11 -14.82
C LYS A 86 6.30 9.72 -14.17
N GLY A 87 5.58 10.59 -14.88
CA GLY A 87 4.35 11.21 -14.38
C GLY A 87 3.31 10.17 -13.97
N THR A 88 3.06 9.17 -14.81
CA THR A 88 2.12 8.08 -14.49
C THR A 88 2.54 7.27 -13.27
N ARG A 89 3.84 6.99 -13.11
CA ARG A 89 4.34 6.26 -11.93
C ARG A 89 4.19 7.06 -10.65
N VAL A 90 4.53 8.35 -10.69
CA VAL A 90 4.34 9.27 -9.55
C VAL A 90 2.87 9.33 -9.17
N THR A 91 1.96 9.52 -10.14
CA THR A 91 0.52 9.49 -9.89
C THR A 91 0.08 8.17 -9.27
N GLY A 92 0.59 7.04 -9.76
CA GLY A 92 0.30 5.72 -9.21
C GLY A 92 0.70 5.59 -7.73
N TRP A 93 1.92 6.00 -7.38
CA TRP A 93 2.39 6.01 -6.00
C TRP A 93 1.57 6.94 -5.11
N VAL A 94 1.32 8.18 -5.54
CA VAL A 94 0.51 9.15 -4.77
C VAL A 94 -0.91 8.64 -4.52
N ILE A 95 -1.56 8.06 -5.53
CA ILE A 95 -2.90 7.47 -5.34
C ILE A 95 -2.85 6.28 -4.39
N THR A 96 -1.80 5.45 -4.48
CA THR A 96 -1.59 4.31 -3.57
C THR A 96 -1.46 4.80 -2.13
N ASP A 97 -0.58 5.77 -1.86
CA ASP A 97 -0.42 6.39 -0.54
C ASP A 97 -1.76 6.89 0.03
N VAL A 98 -2.53 7.64 -0.76
CA VAL A 98 -3.83 8.17 -0.35
C VAL A 98 -4.80 7.04 0.01
N LEU A 99 -4.89 6.00 -0.81
CA LEU A 99 -5.79 4.87 -0.54
C LEU A 99 -5.35 4.07 0.69
N LEU A 100 -4.05 3.87 0.90
CA LEU A 100 -3.54 3.19 2.09
C LEU A 100 -3.83 4.00 3.36
N ILE A 101 -3.62 5.32 3.33
CA ILE A 101 -3.89 6.20 4.47
C ILE A 101 -5.40 6.23 4.78
N LEU A 102 -6.25 6.41 3.76
CA LEU A 102 -7.71 6.40 3.94
C LEU A 102 -8.20 5.05 4.45
N GLY A 103 -7.72 3.94 3.88
CA GLY A 103 -8.06 2.60 4.33
C GLY A 103 -7.64 2.37 5.79
N ALA A 104 -6.46 2.83 6.19
CA ALA A 104 -5.98 2.73 7.57
C ALA A 104 -6.80 3.61 8.54
N ALA A 105 -7.14 4.84 8.13
CA ALA A 105 -7.96 5.75 8.94
C ALA A 105 -9.35 5.19 9.21
N LEU A 106 -9.99 4.58 8.20
CA LEU A 106 -11.31 3.92 8.33
C LEU A 106 -11.30 2.71 9.28
N PHE A 107 -10.14 2.15 9.60
CA PHE A 107 -10.02 1.05 10.57
C PHE A 107 -9.92 1.54 12.02
N HIS A 108 -9.44 2.76 12.23
CA HIS A 108 -9.23 3.34 13.55
C HIS A 108 -10.29 4.35 13.98
N GLY A 109 -11.17 4.77 13.05
CA GLY A 109 -12.28 5.69 13.29
C GLY A 109 -13.58 5.01 13.71
#